data_AF-S7PVJ3-F1
#
_entry.id   AF-S7PVJ3-F1
#
_cell.length_a   1.000
_cell.length_b   1.000
_cell.length_c   1.000
_cell.angle_alpha   90.00
_cell.angle_beta   90.00
_cell.angle_gamma   90.00
#
_symmetry.space_group_name_H-M   'P 1'
#
loop_
_entity.id
_entity.type
_entity.pdbx_description
1 polymer ?
#
loop_
_entity_poly.entity_id
_entity_poly.type
_entity_poly.pdbx_seq_one_letter_code
_entity_poly.pdbx_strand_id
1 'polypeptide(L)' 'MQAALALERHLNQTLLELQALGSTRTDSQLCDFRENHFLDEEVKFIKKMGHHLTNIHRLAAPPGWASIS' A
#
# COMPACT_ATOMS: atom_id res chain seq x y z
N MET A 1 -9.76 4.69 -8.63
CA MET A 1 -9.11 4.05 -7.48
C MET A 1 -7.88 3.23 -7.85
N GLN A 2 -7.85 2.48 -8.96
CA GLN A 2 -6.66 1.70 -9.35
C GLN A 2 -5.40 2.57 -9.51
N ALA A 3 -5.51 3.73 -10.19
CA ALA A 3 -4.38 4.65 -10.34
C ALA A 3 -3.85 5.17 -8.99
N ALA A 4 -4.75 5.54 -8.07
CA ALA A 4 -4.36 5.95 -6.72
C ALA A 4 -3.68 4.79 -5.95
N LEU A 5 -4.21 3.56 -6.01
CA LEU A 5 -3.54 2.40 -5.38
C LEU A 5 -2.14 2.14 -5.95
N ALA A 6 -1.94 2.36 -7.25
CA ALA A 6 -0.63 2.24 -7.88
C ALA A 6 0.34 3.33 -7.36
N LEU A 7 -0.15 4.56 -7.19
CA LEU A 7 0.62 5.66 -6.62
C LEU A 7 1.05 5.36 -5.16
N GLU A 8 0.13 4.90 -4.32
CA GLU A 8 0.41 4.55 -2.92
C GLU A 8 1.43 3.42 -2.80
N ARG A 9 1.30 2.38 -3.65
CA ARG A 9 2.30 1.30 -3.69
C ARG A 9 3.68 1.81 -4.11
N HIS A 10 3.73 2.73 -5.07
CA HIS A 10 4.96 3.36 -5.49
C HIS A 10 5.55 4.23 -4.38
N LEU A 11 4.74 5.02 -3.67
CA LEU A 11 5.16 5.83 -2.54
C LEU A 11 5.76 4.96 -1.43
N ASN A 12 5.06 3.90 -1.02
CA ASN A 12 5.57 2.96 -0.02
C ASN A 12 6.89 2.30 -0.45
N GLN A 13 7.07 1.99 -1.74
CA GLN A 13 8.32 1.45 -2.28
C GLN A 13 9.46 2.49 -2.21
N THR A 14 9.20 3.74 -2.60
CA THR A 14 10.18 4.83 -2.49
C THR A 14 10.57 5.10 -1.03
N LEU A 15 9.62 5.00 -0.10
CA LEU A 15 9.90 5.12 1.34
C LEU A 15 10.75 3.95 1.87
N LEU A 16 10.50 2.71 1.41
CA LEU A 16 11.36 1.56 1.74
C LEU A 16 12.80 1.78 1.30
N GLU A 17 13.00 2.28 0.07
CA GLU A 17 14.32 2.58 -0.47
C GLU A 17 15.01 3.71 0.31
N LEU A 18 14.25 4.73 0.72
CA LEU A 18 14.75 5.82 1.55
C LEU A 18 15.24 5.32 2.92
N GLN A 19 14.50 4.41 3.57
CA GLN A 19 14.96 3.80 4.83
C GLN A 19 16.19 2.91 4.64
N ALA A 20 16.26 2.14 3.55
CA ALA A 20 17.45 1.35 3.24
C ALA A 20 18.68 2.26 3.10
N LEU A 21 18.53 3.40 2.41
CA LEU A 21 19.59 4.41 2.32
C LEU A 21 19.95 5.00 3.69
N GLY A 22 18.96 5.36 4.51
CA GLY A 22 19.19 5.85 5.88
C GLY A 22 19.96 4.84 6.74
N SER A 23 19.56 3.57 6.67
CA SER A 23 20.21 2.47 7.39
C SER A 23 21.67 2.30 6.97
N THR A 24 21.96 2.33 5.65
CA THR A 24 23.35 2.25 5.16
C THR A 24 24.22 3.43 5.57
N ARG A 25 23.61 4.61 5.79
CA ARG A 25 24.29 5.84 6.21
C ARG A 25 24.29 6.03 7.74
N THR A 26 23.78 5.06 8.50
CA THR A 26 23.57 5.17 9.95
C THR A 26 22.77 6.41 10.36
N ASP A 27 21.84 6.85 9.50
CA ASP A 27 20.91 7.94 9.77
C ASP A 27 19.67 7.37 10.46
N SER A 28 19.72 7.31 11.80
CA SER A 28 18.62 6.82 12.63
C SER A 28 17.38 7.70 12.54
N GLN A 29 17.55 9.02 12.39
CA GLN A 29 16.44 9.96 12.30
C GLN A 29 15.59 9.69 11.06
N LEU A 30 16.21 9.37 9.93
CA LEU A 30 15.49 9.05 8.70
C LEU A 30 14.69 7.75 8.80
N CYS A 31 15.24 6.73 9.48
CA CYS A 31 14.56 5.46 9.71
C CYS A 31 13.37 5.65 10.67
N ASP A 32 13.59 6.35 11.79
CA ASP A 32 12.57 6.66 12.79
C ASP A 32 11.43 7.49 12.19
N PHE A 33 11.74 8.42 11.29
CA PHE A 33 10.72 9.23 10.62
C PHE A 33 9.76 8.36 9.79
N ARG A 34 10.28 7.40 9.03
CA ARG A 34 9.42 6.50 8.25
C ARG A 34 8.57 5.60 9.13
N GLU A 35 9.17 4.98 10.13
CA GLU A 35 8.47 4.04 11.03
C GLU A 35 7.35 4.72 11.80
N ASN A 36 7.60 5.92 12.33
CA ASN A 36 6.63 6.61 13.17
C ASN A 36 5.56 7.39 12.40
N HIS A 37 5.83 7.83 11.18
CA HIS A 37 4.90 8.71 10.45
C HIS A 37 4.21 8.08 9.24
N PHE A 38 4.80 7.07 8.60
CA PHE A 38 4.30 6.59 7.31
C PHE A 38 4.03 5.09 7.26
N LEU A 39 4.84 4.26 7.91
CA LEU A 39 4.80 2.81 7.72
C LEU A 39 3.40 2.21 7.97
N ASP A 40 2.79 2.51 9.11
CA ASP A 40 1.50 1.95 9.49
C ASP A 40 0.35 2.53 8.64
N GLU A 41 0.40 3.83 8.37
CA GLU A 41 -0.65 4.54 7.61
C GLU A 41 -0.68 4.12 6.13
N GLU A 42 0.48 4.02 5.47
CA GLU A 42 0.60 3.52 4.09
C GLU A 42 0.07 2.09 3.97
N VAL A 43 0.45 1.21 4.90
CA VAL A 43 0.01 -0.20 4.91
C VAL A 43 -1.52 -0.29 5.11
N LYS A 44 -2.08 0.48 6.04
CA LYS A 44 -3.54 0.54 6.24
C LYS A 44 -4.26 1.05 4.99
N PHE A 45 -3.74 2.11 4.37
CA PHE A 45 -4.37 2.73 3.21
C PHE A 45 -4.38 1.80 2.00
N ILE A 46 -3.23 1.20 1.66
CA ILE A 46 -3.09 0.21 0.58
C ILE A 46 -4.05 -0.97 0.79
N LYS A 47 -4.13 -1.51 2.02
CA LYS A 47 -5.05 -2.61 2.36
C LYS A 47 -6.51 -2.20 2.16
N LYS A 48 -6.92 -1.05 2.70
CA LYS A 48 -8.30 -0.54 2.61
C LYS A 48 -8.71 -0.32 1.15
N MET A 49 -7.85 0.30 0.36
CA MET A 49 -8.09 0.52 -1.07
C MET A 49 -8.16 -0.79 -1.86
N GLY A 50 -7.26 -1.73 -1.60
CA GLY A 50 -7.29 -3.06 -2.23
C GLY A 50 -8.58 -3.81 -1.93
N HIS A 51 -9.07 -3.73 -0.69
CA HIS A 51 -10.36 -4.30 -0.30
C HIS A 51 -11.53 -3.65 -1.05
N HIS A 52 -11.57 -2.31 -1.15
CA HIS A 52 -12.60 -1.62 -1.91
C HIS A 52 -12.60 -2.01 -3.39
N LEU A 53 -11.43 -2.09 -4.03
CA LEU A 53 -11.32 -2.54 -5.42
C LEU A 53 -11.81 -3.98 -5.61
N THR A 54 -11.47 -4.88 -4.70
CA THR A 54 -11.93 -6.27 -4.72
C THR A 54 -13.46 -6.35 -4.64
N ASN A 55 -14.07 -5.57 -3.75
CA ASN A 55 -15.53 -5.51 -3.62
C ASN A 55 -16.19 -4.95 -4.88
N ILE A 56 -15.61 -3.90 -5.48
CA ILE A 56 -16.12 -3.30 -6.73
C ILE A 56 -16.05 -4.31 -7.88
N HIS A 57 -14.91 -4.98 -8.06
CA HIS A 57 -14.78 -6.00 -9.12
C HIS A 57 -15.77 -7.16 -8.92
N ARG A 58 -16.01 -7.58 -7.68
CA ARG A 58 -17.01 -8.61 -7.37
C ARG A 58 -18.43 -8.15 -7.73
N LEU A 59 -18.79 -6.92 -7.41
CA LEU A 59 -20.12 -6.38 -7.75
C LEU A 59 -20.28 -6.16 -9.26
N ALA A 60 -19.20 -5.87 -9.97
CA ALA A 60 -19.21 -5.61 -11.41
C ALA A 60 -19.25 -6.88 -12.26
N ALA A 61 -18.97 -8.05 -11.68
CA ALA A 61 -18.84 -9.27 -12.46
C ALA A 61 -20.19 -10.03 -12.57
N PRO A 62 -20.48 -10.69 -13.71
CA PRO A 62 -21.84 -11.14 -14.05
C PRO A 62 -22.42 -12.17 -13.06
N PRO A 63 -23.74 -12.38 -12.97
CA PRO A 63 -24.37 -13.24 -11.96
C PRO A 63 -24.09 -14.77 -12.05
N GLY A 64 -23.03 -15.21 -12.75
CA GLY A 64 -22.73 -16.63 -13.00
C GLY A 64 -21.41 -17.18 -12.43
N TRP A 65 -20.51 -16.33 -11.94
CA TRP A 65 -19.21 -16.79 -11.41
C TRP A 65 -19.14 -16.77 -9.87
N ALA A 66 -20.13 -16.18 -9.20
CA ALA A 66 -20.19 -16.11 -7.73
C ALA A 66 -20.57 -17.45 -7.06
N SER A 67 -20.94 -18.48 -7.83
CA SER A 67 -21.39 -19.78 -7.31
C SER A 67 -20.29 -20.86 -7.28
N ILE A 68 -19.03 -20.53 -7.59
CA ILE A 68 -17.91 -21.47 -7.52
C ILE A 68 -16.77 -20.84 -6.72
N SER A 69 -16.94 -20.74 -5.40
CA SER A 69 -15.88 -20.57 -4.40
C SER A 69 -16.41 -20.98 -3.03
#